data_AF-A0A439SV71-F1
#
_entry.id   AF-A0A439SV71-F1
#
_cell.length_a   1.000
_cell.length_b   1.000
_cell.length_c   1.000
_cell.angle_alpha   90.00
_cell.angle_beta   90.00
_cell.angle_gamma   90.00
#
_symmetry.space_group_name_H-M   'P 1'
#
loop_
_entity.id
_entity.type
_entity.pdbx_description
1 polymer ?
#
loop_
_entity_poly.entity_id
_entity_poly.type
_entity_poly.pdbx_seq_one_letter_code
_entity_poly.pdbx_strand_id
1 'polypeptide(L)'
;MAATHPRRMNREGNSDTINLRSSSKAARDELRSALTATVARRELSQTDAAKLCRTDQPTMSKVMAGRVDSISIDQLARWLTALGCTVEIHLYGPVVDQDGALRVVIHE
;
A
#
# COMPACT_ATOMS: atom_id res chain seq x y z
N MET A 1 15.09 4.32 45.01
CA MET A 1 14.16 3.86 43.95
C MET A 1 13.62 5.08 43.24
N ALA A 2 14.10 5.35 42.01
CA ALA A 2 13.41 6.11 40.96
C ALA A 2 14.29 6.01 39.71
N ALA A 3 13.90 5.15 38.77
CA ALA A 3 14.63 4.90 37.54
C ALA A 3 14.28 5.95 36.46
N THR A 4 15.33 6.46 35.83
CA THR A 4 15.50 6.90 34.43
C THR A 4 14.32 6.64 33.48
N HIS A 5 13.86 7.67 32.75
CA HIS A 5 13.83 7.63 31.28
C HIS A 5 13.71 9.04 30.66
N PRO A 6 14.62 9.41 29.73
CA PRO A 6 14.51 10.65 28.96
C PRO A 6 13.45 10.52 27.85
N ARG A 7 12.58 11.54 27.71
CA ARG A 7 11.70 11.67 26.53
C ARG A 7 12.58 11.98 25.32
N ARG A 8 12.79 10.98 24.47
CA ARG A 8 13.40 11.13 23.14
C ARG A 8 12.49 12.00 22.26
N MET A 9 13.14 12.94 21.60
CA MET A 9 12.71 13.60 20.37
C MET A 9 12.09 12.56 19.42
N ASN A 10 10.98 12.90 18.78
CA ASN A 10 10.73 12.34 17.47
C ASN A 10 10.57 13.46 16.44
N ARG A 11 11.41 13.30 15.44
CA ARG A 11 11.68 14.16 14.30
C ARG A 11 10.47 14.06 13.38
N GLU A 12 9.79 15.17 13.12
CA GLU A 12 8.79 15.27 12.07
C GLU A 12 9.50 15.08 10.72
N GLY A 13 9.60 13.82 10.31
CA GLY A 13 9.88 13.47 8.93
C GLY A 13 8.65 13.84 8.11
N ASN A 14 8.88 14.73 7.15
CA ASN A 14 7.97 15.15 6.11
C ASN A 14 7.47 13.93 5.32
N SER A 15 6.48 13.20 5.84
CA SER A 15 5.66 12.30 5.05
C SER A 15 4.66 13.19 4.34
N ASP A 16 4.88 13.42 3.05
CA ASP A 16 3.93 14.04 2.12
C ASP A 16 2.62 13.25 2.17
N THR A 17 1.80 13.58 3.18
CA THR A 17 0.55 12.91 3.44
C THR A 17 -0.44 13.56 2.50
N ILE A 18 -0.49 13.06 1.27
CA ILE A 18 -1.54 13.43 0.32
C ILE A 18 -2.85 12.96 0.95
N ASN A 19 -3.50 13.87 1.66
CA ASN A 19 -4.80 13.66 2.30
C ASN A 19 -5.86 13.74 1.21
N LEU A 20 -5.94 12.71 0.38
CA LEU A 20 -7.02 12.54 -0.56
C LEU A 20 -8.10 11.69 0.11
N ARG A 21 -9.31 12.22 0.22
CA ARG A 21 -10.52 11.48 0.61
C ARG A 21 -10.58 10.21 -0.25
N SER A 22 -10.14 9.07 0.28
CA SER A 22 -9.98 7.89 -0.57
C SER A 22 -11.31 7.16 -0.67
N SER A 23 -11.91 7.23 -1.86
CA SER A 23 -12.80 6.16 -2.29
C SER A 23 -12.01 4.84 -2.37
N SER A 24 -12.68 3.70 -2.28
CA SER A 24 -12.04 2.38 -2.49
C SER A 24 -11.32 2.26 -3.83
N LYS A 25 -11.57 3.16 -4.80
CA LYS A 25 -10.84 3.25 -6.06
C LYS A 25 -9.47 3.92 -5.90
N ALA A 26 -9.40 5.06 -5.22
CA ALA A 26 -8.13 5.77 -4.98
C ALA A 26 -7.11 4.89 -4.27
N ALA A 27 -7.54 4.16 -3.22
CA ALA A 27 -6.67 3.22 -2.52
C ALA A 27 -6.16 2.08 -3.42
N ARG A 28 -6.99 1.56 -4.33
CA ARG A 28 -6.54 0.55 -5.31
C ARG A 28 -5.54 1.13 -6.29
N ASP A 29 -5.75 2.36 -6.76
CA ASP A 29 -4.87 3.04 -7.70
C ASP A 29 -3.48 3.30 -7.08
N GLU A 30 -3.42 3.69 -5.80
CA GLU A 30 -2.16 3.85 -5.06
C GLU A 30 -1.44 2.52 -4.83
N LEU A 31 -2.14 1.48 -4.36
CA LEU A 31 -1.53 0.15 -4.19
C LEU A 31 -1.03 -0.43 -5.51
N ARG A 32 -1.75 -0.20 -6.61
CA ARG A 32 -1.29 -0.57 -7.96
C ARG A 32 -0.04 0.20 -8.37
N SER A 33 0.04 1.48 -8.03
CA SER A 33 1.25 2.29 -8.27
C SER A 33 2.45 1.68 -7.53
N ALA A 34 2.28 1.38 -6.23
CA ALA A 34 3.30 0.71 -5.42
C ALA A 34 3.69 -0.66 -5.99
N LEU A 35 2.72 -1.45 -6.46
CA LEU A 35 2.97 -2.74 -7.10
C LEU A 35 3.82 -2.58 -8.36
N THR A 36 3.46 -1.63 -9.22
CA THR A 36 4.17 -1.35 -10.48
C THR A 36 5.60 -0.89 -10.21
N ALA A 37 5.79 0.00 -9.23
CA ALA A 37 7.12 0.45 -8.81
C ALA A 37 7.96 -0.72 -8.25
N THR A 38 7.36 -1.60 -7.46
CA THR A 38 8.05 -2.78 -6.90
C THR A 38 8.47 -3.77 -7.99
N VAL A 39 7.60 -4.04 -8.96
CA VAL A 39 7.92 -4.90 -10.11
C VAL A 39 9.08 -4.30 -10.91
N ALA A 40 9.06 -2.99 -11.17
CA ALA A 40 10.11 -2.29 -11.89
C ALA A 40 11.45 -2.29 -11.12
N ARG A 41 11.44 -1.97 -9.82
CA ARG A 41 12.64 -1.99 -8.95
C ARG A 41 13.29 -3.37 -8.84
N ARG A 42 12.51 -4.43 -8.99
CA ARG A 42 12.99 -5.82 -8.99
C ARG A 42 13.30 -6.37 -10.37
N GLU A 43 13.17 -5.55 -11.42
CA GLU A 43 13.41 -5.91 -12.82
C GLU A 43 12.61 -7.14 -13.27
N LEU A 44 11.40 -7.31 -12.71
CA LEU A 44 10.56 -8.47 -13.00
C LEU A 44 9.77 -8.25 -14.30
N SER A 45 9.76 -9.28 -15.14
CA SER A 45 8.78 -9.32 -16.25
C SER A 45 7.35 -9.44 -15.69
N GLN A 46 6.35 -9.03 -16.47
CA GLN A 46 4.94 -9.24 -16.09
C GLN A 46 4.63 -10.71 -15.81
N THR A 47 5.26 -11.61 -16.55
CA THR A 47 5.10 -13.06 -16.40
C THR A 47 5.69 -13.55 -15.08
N ASP A 48 6.85 -13.06 -14.68
CA ASP A 48 7.49 -13.48 -13.43
C ASP A 48 6.81 -12.86 -12.22
N ALA A 49 6.40 -11.60 -12.31
CA ALA A 49 5.53 -10.98 -11.33
C ALA A 49 4.23 -11.78 -11.15
N ALA A 50 3.57 -12.18 -12.25
CA ALA A 50 2.35 -12.98 -12.19
C ALA A 50 2.57 -14.33 -11.49
N LYS A 51 3.67 -15.03 -11.79
CA LYS A 51 4.05 -16.29 -11.12
C LYS A 51 4.24 -16.11 -9.61
N LEU A 52 5.02 -15.11 -9.19
CA LEU A 52 5.25 -14.82 -7.77
C LEU A 52 3.94 -14.46 -7.05
N CYS A 53 3.09 -13.70 -7.73
CA CYS A 53 1.78 -13.26 -7.27
C CYS A 53 0.68 -14.35 -7.39
N ARG A 54 1.02 -15.56 -7.87
CA ARG A 54 0.08 -16.67 -8.10
C ARG A 54 -1.16 -16.27 -8.89
N THR A 55 -0.96 -15.49 -9.95
CA THR A 55 -2.00 -15.06 -10.89
C THR A 55 -1.54 -15.34 -12.32
N ASP A 56 -2.42 -15.11 -13.29
CA ASP A 56 -2.06 -15.20 -14.70
C ASP A 56 -1.47 -13.88 -15.23
N GLN A 57 -0.63 -13.99 -16.27
CA GLN A 57 0.01 -12.83 -16.89
C GLN A 57 -1.01 -11.82 -17.47
N PRO A 58 -2.12 -12.22 -18.12
CA PRO A 58 -3.13 -11.28 -18.59
C PRO A 58 -3.73 -10.41 -17.48
N THR A 59 -3.99 -10.98 -16.30
CA THR A 59 -4.49 -10.26 -15.13
C THR A 59 -3.44 -9.28 -14.61
N MET A 60 -2.19 -9.73 -14.46
CA MET A 60 -1.09 -8.84 -14.06
C MET A 60 -0.92 -7.67 -15.05
N SER A 61 -0.98 -7.95 -16.35
CA SER A 61 -0.86 -6.93 -17.40
C SER A 61 -1.96 -5.87 -17.32
N LYS A 62 -3.23 -6.30 -17.17
CA LYS A 62 -4.38 -5.40 -17.01
C LYS A 62 -4.23 -4.49 -15.78
N VAL A 63 -3.80 -5.06 -14.66
CA VAL A 63 -3.59 -4.32 -13.41
C VAL A 63 -2.51 -3.27 -13.56
N MET A 64 -1.35 -3.65 -14.10
CA MET A 64 -0.26 -2.70 -14.34
C MET A 64 -0.67 -1.58 -15.31
N ALA A 65 -1.54 -1.88 -16.28
CA ALA A 65 -2.13 -0.91 -17.20
C ALA A 65 -3.24 -0.02 -16.59
N GLY A 66 -3.51 -0.12 -15.29
CA GLY A 66 -4.48 0.75 -14.59
C GLY A 66 -5.89 0.17 -14.44
N ARG A 67 -6.15 -1.05 -14.93
CA ARG A 67 -7.47 -1.68 -14.83
C ARG A 67 -7.58 -2.49 -13.53
N VAL A 68 -8.00 -1.83 -12.46
CA VAL A 68 -8.10 -2.41 -11.10
C VAL A 68 -9.53 -2.60 -10.61
N ASP A 69 -10.55 -2.36 -11.44
CA ASP A 69 -11.97 -2.40 -11.02
C ASP A 69 -12.45 -3.78 -10.57
N SER A 70 -11.84 -4.85 -11.09
CA SER A 70 -12.12 -6.23 -10.68
C SER A 70 -11.18 -6.76 -9.58
N ILE A 71 -10.22 -5.95 -9.11
CA ILE A 71 -9.21 -6.38 -8.14
C ILE A 71 -9.50 -5.75 -6.79
N SER A 72 -9.56 -6.57 -5.74
CA SER A 72 -9.75 -6.09 -4.38
C SER A 72 -8.47 -5.48 -3.80
N ILE A 73 -8.64 -4.63 -2.79
CA ILE A 73 -7.52 -4.09 -2.00
C ILE A 73 -6.71 -5.23 -1.35
N ASP A 74 -7.41 -6.24 -0.81
CA ASP A 74 -6.78 -7.45 -0.27
C ASP A 74 -5.88 -8.15 -1.30
N GLN A 75 -6.36 -8.30 -2.54
CA GLN A 75 -5.59 -8.97 -3.59
C GLN A 75 -4.32 -8.18 -3.96
N LEU A 76 -4.40 -6.85 -4.02
CA LEU A 76 -3.24 -5.99 -4.24
C LEU A 76 -2.25 -6.07 -3.07
N ALA A 77 -2.73 -6.05 -1.83
CA ALA A 77 -1.91 -6.22 -0.64
C ALA A 77 -1.19 -7.57 -0.64
N ARG A 78 -1.89 -8.67 -0.97
CA ARG A 78 -1.28 -10.00 -1.10
C ARG A 78 -0.18 -10.05 -2.15
N TRP A 79 -0.38 -9.42 -3.30
CA TRP A 79 0.67 -9.32 -4.33
C TRP A 79 1.88 -8.53 -3.86
N LEU A 80 1.68 -7.39 -3.20
CA LEU A 80 2.77 -6.63 -2.59
C LEU A 80 3.56 -7.47 -1.58
N THR A 81 2.86 -8.21 -0.70
CA THR A 81 3.54 -9.12 0.25
C THR A 81 4.30 -10.25 -0.44
N ALA A 82 3.75 -10.82 -1.52
CA ALA A 82 4.43 -11.84 -2.31
C ALA A 82 5.69 -11.30 -3.02
N LEU A 83 5.72 -10.00 -3.33
CA LEU A 83 6.88 -9.33 -3.89
C LEU A 83 7.89 -8.85 -2.84
N GLY A 84 7.62 -9.08 -1.55
CA GLY A 84 8.52 -8.77 -0.43
C GLY A 84 8.22 -7.45 0.30
N CYS A 85 7.10 -6.78 0.00
CA CYS A 85 6.68 -5.60 0.75
C CYS A 85 6.03 -6.00 2.08
N THR A 86 6.17 -5.14 3.09
CA THR A 86 5.37 -5.23 4.31
C THR A 86 4.17 -4.30 4.16
N VAL A 87 2.96 -4.79 4.45
CA VAL A 87 1.72 -4.01 4.38
C VAL A 87 1.12 -3.94 5.79
N GLU A 88 0.96 -2.72 6.30
CA GLU A 88 0.36 -2.45 7.61
C GLU A 88 -1.00 -1.76 7.44
N ILE A 89 -1.94 -2.09 8.33
CA ILE A 89 -3.25 -1.43 8.40
C ILE A 89 -3.38 -0.81 9.78
N HIS A 90 -3.41 0.53 9.81
CA HIS A 90 -3.59 1.28 11.05
C HIS A 90 -5.06 1.65 11.22
N LEU A 91 -5.64 1.26 12.35
CA LEU A 91 -6.99 1.66 12.75
C LEU A 91 -6.90 2.77 13.80
N TYR A 92 -7.58 3.87 13.52
CA TYR A 92 -7.77 4.96 14.48
C TYR A 92 -9.19 4.87 15.04
N GLY A 93 -9.35 5.21 16.32
CA GLY A 93 -10.67 5.20 16.96
C GLY A 93 -11.69 6.08 16.23
N PRO A 94 -12.99 5.79 16.35
CA PRO A 94 -14.02 6.56 15.68
C PRO A 94 -13.99 8.01 16.17
N VAL A 95 -14.03 8.95 15.24
CA VAL A 95 -14.25 10.37 15.55
C VAL A 95 -15.75 10.62 15.37
N VAL A 96 -16.39 11.07 16.44
CA VAL A 96 -17.83 11.41 16.42
C VAL A 96 -18.06 12.48 15.34
N ASP A 97 -19.10 12.30 14.53
CA ASP A 97 -19.50 13.19 13.43
C ASP A 97 -18.51 13.32 12.25
N GLN A 98 -17.61 12.36 12.06
CA GLN A 98 -16.79 12.25 10.86
C GLN A 98 -16.83 10.86 10.24
N ASP A 99 -16.95 10.79 8.91
CA ASP A 99 -16.73 9.56 8.17
C ASP A 99 -15.26 9.13 8.27
N GLY A 100 -15.03 7.84 8.45
CA GLY A 100 -13.69 7.26 8.40
C GLY A 100 -13.03 7.47 7.03
N ALA A 101 -11.70 7.46 7.01
CA ALA A 101 -10.92 7.54 5.78
C ALA A 101 -10.01 6.33 5.62
N LEU A 102 -10.00 5.74 4.44
CA LEU A 102 -8.94 4.84 4.01
C LEU A 102 -7.77 5.69 3.51
N ARG A 103 -6.54 5.36 3.91
CA ARG A 103 -5.33 6.02 3.40
C ARG A 103 -4.28 4.96 3.13
N VAL A 104 -3.55 5.13 2.05
CA VAL A 104 -2.36 4.33 1.75
C VAL A 104 -1.16 5.25 1.97
N VAL A 105 -0.18 4.78 2.73
CA VAL A 105 1.06 5.51 3.01
C VAL A 105 2.19 4.60 2.55
N ILE A 106 2.97 5.08 1.59
CA ILE A 106 4.10 4.34 1.04
C ILE A 106 5.35 4.82 1.78
N HIS A 107 6.04 3.89 2.44
CA HIS A 107 7.34 4.13 3.06
C HIS A 107 8.42 3.63 2.08
N GLU A 108 9.33 4.52 1.67
CA GLU A 108 10.45 4.20 0.77
C GLU A 108 11.72 3.75 1.50
#